data_AF-A0A7V1C2C9-F1
#
_entry.id   AF-A0A7V1C2C9-F1
#
_cell.length_a   1.000
_cell.length_b   1.000
_cell.length_c   1.000
_cell.angle_alpha   90.00
_cell.angle_beta   90.00
_cell.angle_gamma   90.00
#
_symmetry.space_group_name_H-M   'P 1'
#
loop_
_entity.id
_entity.type
_entity.pdbx_description
1 polymer ?
#
loop_
_entity_poly.entity_id
_entity_poly.type
_entity_poly.pdbx_seq_one_letter_code
_entity_poly.pdbx_strand_id
1 'polypeptide(L)'
;MEAKKTNKKCKNIRYWLYKAISSRINLNADWVQNHVANCPRCQRRLSSVGKVNLALSIIKSQPHNLDLLMRSNAQAIGVLKHSLRNSSKAQKLKTILPEPKLFEKCSKYKNSIANAAACITILFLMKTGIFSSMDKFQSEGQKVVKQYYVAQVGEELADEIFSA
;
A
#
# COMPACT_ATOMS: atom_id res chain seq x y z
N MET A 1 28.83 -54.93 -19.20
CA MET A 1 27.94 -55.18 -18.04
C MET A 1 28.73 -55.12 -16.71
N GLU A 2 29.41 -54.02 -16.38
CA GLU A 2 30.29 -53.96 -15.19
C GLU A 2 29.76 -53.14 -14.01
N ALA A 3 28.65 -52.41 -14.18
CA ALA A 3 28.11 -51.51 -13.15
C ALA A 3 27.42 -52.19 -11.95
N LYS A 4 27.11 -53.50 -12.01
CA LYS A 4 26.39 -54.21 -10.93
C LYS A 4 27.29 -54.73 -9.79
N LYS A 5 28.60 -54.92 -10.01
CA LYS A 5 29.51 -55.50 -8.99
C LYS A 5 29.94 -54.49 -7.92
N THR A 6 30.08 -53.22 -8.27
CA THR A 6 30.54 -52.14 -7.36
C THR A 6 29.48 -51.78 -6.30
N ASN A 7 28.19 -51.84 -6.66
CA ASN A 7 27.07 -51.51 -5.77
C ASN A 7 26.94 -52.50 -4.58
N LYS A 8 27.21 -53.80 -4.80
CA LYS A 8 27.20 -54.82 -3.74
C LYS A 8 28.33 -54.63 -2.72
N LYS A 9 29.53 -54.21 -3.16
CA LYS A 9 30.66 -53.93 -2.26
C LYS A 9 30.37 -52.76 -1.33
N CYS A 10 29.80 -51.66 -1.84
CA CYS A 10 29.45 -50.50 -1.03
C CYS A 10 28.37 -50.82 0.02
N LYS A 11 27.36 -51.63 -0.33
CA LYS A 11 26.34 -52.11 0.63
C LYS A 11 26.94 -52.96 1.74
N ASN A 12 27.87 -53.86 1.42
CA ASN A 12 28.53 -54.69 2.42
C ASN A 12 29.45 -53.89 3.34
N ILE A 13 30.21 -52.92 2.81
CA ILE A 13 31.05 -52.04 3.64
C ILE A 13 30.18 -51.21 4.58
N ARG A 14 29.07 -50.64 4.08
CA ARG A 14 28.13 -49.88 4.91
C ARG A 14 27.48 -50.73 5.99
N TYR A 15 27.09 -51.96 5.68
CA TYR A 15 26.58 -52.91 6.66
C TYR A 15 27.63 -53.27 7.71
N TRP A 16 28.87 -53.52 7.30
CA TRP A 16 29.96 -53.84 8.21
C TRP A 16 30.31 -52.67 9.13
N LEU A 17 30.41 -51.45 8.59
CA LEU A 17 30.60 -50.23 9.37
C LEU A 17 29.45 -50.02 10.36
N TYR A 18 28.20 -50.17 9.91
CA TYR A 18 27.04 -50.08 10.78
C TYR A 18 27.05 -51.13 11.88
N LYS A 19 27.45 -52.37 11.58
CA LYS A 19 27.56 -53.46 12.55
C LYS A 19 28.70 -53.22 13.56
N ALA A 20 29.85 -52.71 13.10
CA ALA A 20 31.00 -52.39 13.96
C ALA A 20 30.74 -51.18 14.87
N ILE A 21 30.05 -50.17 14.36
CA ILE A 21 29.67 -48.99 15.13
C ILE A 21 28.54 -49.35 16.11
N SER A 22 27.54 -50.11 15.66
CA SER A 22 26.42 -50.48 16.52
C SER A 22 26.83 -51.44 17.64
N SER A 23 27.77 -52.36 17.41
CA SER A 23 28.27 -53.23 18.48
C SER A 23 29.08 -52.50 19.55
N ARG A 24 29.66 -51.33 19.23
CA ARG A 24 30.49 -50.56 20.17
C ARG A 24 29.78 -49.39 20.83
N ILE A 25 28.87 -48.71 20.13
CA ILE A 25 28.33 -47.40 20.55
C ILE A 25 26.81 -47.45 20.76
N ASN A 26 26.12 -48.49 20.29
CA ASN A 26 24.67 -48.56 20.46
C ASN A 26 24.29 -48.86 21.92
N LEU A 27 23.23 -48.22 22.40
CA LEU A 27 22.62 -48.51 23.70
C LEU A 27 22.16 -49.97 23.80
N ASN A 28 21.89 -50.63 22.68
CA ASN A 28 21.51 -52.04 22.59
C ASN A 28 22.72 -52.99 22.48
N ALA A 29 23.97 -52.53 22.60
CA ALA A 29 25.11 -53.42 22.62
C ALA A 29 25.17 -54.20 23.94
N ASP A 30 25.50 -55.49 23.86
CA ASP A 30 25.49 -56.41 25.02
C ASP A 30 26.37 -55.91 26.18
N TRP A 31 27.55 -55.33 25.87
CA TRP A 31 28.44 -54.80 26.90
C TRP A 31 27.84 -53.59 27.64
N VAL A 32 27.08 -52.73 26.93
CA VAL A 32 26.42 -51.56 27.52
C VAL A 32 25.27 -52.01 28.41
N GLN A 33 24.45 -52.94 27.93
CA GLN A 33 23.33 -53.51 28.69
C GLN A 33 23.83 -54.18 29.98
N ASN A 34 24.87 -55.00 29.89
CA ASN A 34 25.51 -55.61 31.04
C ASN A 34 26.12 -54.58 32.00
N HIS A 35 26.75 -53.51 31.48
CA HIS A 35 27.30 -52.45 32.33
C HIS A 35 26.20 -51.65 33.05
N VAL A 36 25.12 -51.31 32.36
CA VAL A 36 24.00 -50.55 32.92
C VAL A 36 23.25 -51.36 33.98
N ALA A 37 23.08 -52.66 33.78
CA ALA A 37 22.46 -53.56 34.75
C ALA A 37 23.24 -53.64 36.07
N ASN A 38 24.57 -53.52 36.00
CA ASN A 38 25.46 -53.65 37.16
C ASN A 38 25.91 -52.30 37.76
N CYS A 39 25.57 -51.15 37.15
CA CYS A 39 26.02 -49.84 37.58
C CYS A 39 24.84 -48.90 37.93
N PRO A 40 24.56 -48.63 39.22
CA PRO A 40 23.41 -47.81 39.64
C PRO A 40 23.52 -46.34 39.20
N ARG A 41 24.74 -45.82 39.02
CA ARG A 41 24.97 -44.46 38.49
C ARG A 41 24.51 -44.35 37.04
N CYS A 42 24.87 -45.32 36.21
CA CYS A 42 24.49 -45.35 34.79
C CYS A 42 22.99 -45.62 34.62
N GLN A 43 22.42 -46.48 35.45
CA GLN A 43 20.97 -46.72 35.50
C GLN A 43 20.18 -45.44 35.82
N ARG A 44 20.59 -44.68 36.84
CA ARG A 44 19.97 -43.39 37.17
C ARG A 44 20.07 -42.39 36.02
N ARG A 45 21.24 -42.25 35.40
CA ARG A 45 21.46 -41.36 34.24
C ARG A 45 20.56 -41.73 33.05
N LEU A 46 20.49 -43.02 32.71
CA LEU A 46 19.62 -43.47 31.63
C LEU A 46 18.14 -43.29 31.95
N SER A 47 17.72 -43.51 33.21
CA SER A 47 16.35 -43.23 33.63
C SER A 47 15.98 -41.75 33.50
N SER A 48 16.90 -40.83 33.83
CA SER A 48 16.66 -39.39 33.64
C SER A 48 16.57 -38.99 32.17
N VAL A 49 17.45 -39.54 31.31
CA VAL A 49 17.40 -39.31 29.87
C VAL A 49 16.12 -39.91 29.27
N GLY A 50 15.72 -41.10 29.72
CA GLY A 50 14.47 -41.74 29.33
C GLY A 50 13.24 -40.91 29.68
N LYS A 51 13.20 -40.31 30.88
CA LYS A 51 12.12 -39.38 31.29
C LYS A 51 12.04 -38.16 30.38
N VAL A 52 13.18 -37.55 30.04
CA VAL A 52 13.23 -36.40 29.10
C VAL A 52 12.76 -36.82 27.70
N ASN A 53 13.25 -37.95 27.19
CA ASN A 53 12.86 -38.46 25.88
C ASN A 53 11.36 -38.79 25.82
N LEU A 54 10.81 -39.34 26.89
CA LEU A 54 9.38 -39.67 27.00
C LEU A 54 8.54 -38.39 27.11
N ALA A 55 8.97 -37.40 27.90
CA ALA A 55 8.32 -36.09 27.95
C ALA A 55 8.34 -35.39 26.58
N LEU A 56 9.46 -35.43 25.87
CA LEU A 56 9.59 -34.88 24.52
C LEU A 56 8.70 -35.63 23.52
N SER A 57 8.60 -36.96 23.66
CA SER A 57 7.73 -37.80 22.84
C SER A 57 6.24 -37.50 23.11
N ILE A 58 5.87 -37.24 24.37
CA ILE A 58 4.52 -36.80 24.75
C ILE A 58 4.21 -35.42 24.12
N ILE A 59 5.15 -34.47 24.20
CA ILE A 59 5.00 -33.15 23.58
C ILE A 59 4.85 -33.27 22.05
N LYS A 60 5.58 -34.20 21.44
CA LYS A 60 5.52 -34.49 20.00
C LYS A 60 4.24 -35.23 19.59
N SER A 61 3.71 -36.09 20.46
CA SER A 61 2.48 -36.86 20.22
C SER A 61 1.22 -36.08 20.57
N GLN A 62 1.34 -35.03 21.39
CA GLN A 62 0.26 -34.05 21.53
C GLN A 62 -0.02 -33.47 20.14
N PRO A 63 -1.29 -33.34 19.74
CA PRO A 63 -1.63 -32.61 18.54
C PRO A 63 -1.16 -31.18 18.76
N HIS A 64 0.00 -30.83 18.21
CA HIS A 64 0.40 -29.44 18.11
C HIS A 64 -0.76 -28.72 17.44
N ASN A 65 -1.28 -27.69 18.08
CA ASN A 65 -2.24 -26.79 17.45
C ASN A 65 -1.64 -26.44 16.10
N LEU A 66 -2.33 -26.81 15.01
CA LEU A 66 -1.90 -26.59 13.62
C LEU A 66 -1.58 -25.10 13.34
N ASP A 67 -1.91 -24.24 14.29
CA ASP A 67 -1.63 -22.83 14.38
C ASP A 67 -0.16 -22.48 14.70
N LEU A 68 0.74 -23.39 15.10
CA LEU A 68 2.13 -22.99 15.40
C LEU A 68 2.87 -22.43 14.17
N LEU A 69 2.72 -23.09 13.01
CA LEU A 69 3.28 -22.60 11.75
C LEU A 69 2.58 -21.30 11.29
N MET A 70 1.27 -21.22 11.50
CA MET A 70 0.50 -20.02 11.17
C MET A 70 0.93 -18.83 12.03
N ARG A 71 1.08 -19.02 13.35
CA ARG A 71 1.59 -18.02 14.31
C ARG A 71 3.02 -17.60 14.00
N SER A 72 3.92 -18.53 13.71
CA SER A 72 5.30 -18.19 13.35
C SER A 72 5.34 -17.38 12.07
N ASN A 73 4.53 -17.73 11.07
CA ASN A 73 4.42 -16.99 9.82
C ASN A 73 3.82 -15.61 10.04
N ALA A 74 2.77 -15.49 10.85
CA ALA A 74 2.16 -14.20 11.19
C ALA A 74 3.15 -13.26 11.91
N GLN A 75 3.94 -13.79 12.84
CA GLN A 75 5.02 -13.05 13.51
C GLN A 75 6.11 -12.61 12.52
N ALA A 76 6.59 -13.51 11.67
CA ALA A 76 7.60 -13.20 10.66
C ALA A 76 7.12 -12.11 9.68
N ILE A 77 5.86 -12.20 9.22
CA ILE A 77 5.23 -11.18 8.37
C ILE A 77 5.10 -9.86 9.14
N GLY A 78 4.73 -9.90 10.42
CA GLY A 78 4.64 -8.72 11.28
C GLY A 78 5.97 -7.98 11.40
N VAL A 79 7.05 -8.70 11.67
CA VAL A 79 8.42 -8.17 11.74
C VAL A 79 8.85 -7.59 10.39
N LEU A 80 8.59 -8.30 9.29
CA LEU A 80 8.92 -7.84 7.94
C LEU A 80 8.18 -6.54 7.61
N LYS A 81 6.87 -6.48 7.89
CA LYS A 81 6.04 -5.29 7.68
C LYS A 81 6.54 -4.10 8.48
N HIS A 82 6.92 -4.32 9.74
CA HIS A 82 7.48 -3.29 10.61
C HIS A 82 8.81 -2.76 10.05
N SER A 83 9.72 -3.66 9.69
CA SER A 83 11.02 -3.33 9.10
C SER A 83 10.87 -2.54 7.79
N LEU A 84 9.97 -2.96 6.90
CA LEU A 84 9.70 -2.26 5.64
C LEU A 84 9.16 -0.84 5.88
N ARG A 85 8.22 -0.67 6.82
CA ARG A 85 7.67 0.66 7.16
C ARG A 85 8.68 1.62 7.76
N ASN A 86 9.64 1.09 8.51
CA ASN A 86 10.69 1.88 9.17
C ASN A 86 11.98 1.97 8.35
N SER A 87 11.99 1.37 7.16
CA SER A 87 13.13 1.47 6.26
C SER A 87 13.35 2.92 5.79
N SER A 88 14.61 3.27 5.55
CA SER A 88 14.99 4.59 5.04
C SER A 88 14.34 4.91 3.69
N LYS A 89 14.08 3.90 2.85
CA LYS A 89 13.34 4.05 1.59
C LYS A 89 11.87 4.44 1.83
N ALA A 90 11.20 3.81 2.81
CA ALA A 90 9.83 4.15 3.17
C ALA A 90 9.73 5.54 3.82
N GLN A 91 10.72 5.94 4.62
CA GLN A 91 10.82 7.30 5.13
C GLN A 91 11.01 8.33 4.01
N LYS A 92 11.89 8.05 3.03
CA LYS A 92 12.06 8.88 1.84
C LYS A 92 10.75 9.03 1.05
N LEU A 93 9.98 7.96 0.90
CA LEU A 93 8.66 8.00 0.25
C LEU A 93 7.63 8.81 1.04
N LYS A 94 7.68 8.84 2.38
CA LYS A 94 6.80 9.72 3.18
C LYS A 94 7.14 11.20 3.03
N THR A 95 8.41 11.52 2.83
CA THR A 95 8.87 12.92 2.66
C THR A 95 8.70 13.43 1.23
N ILE A 96 8.57 12.53 0.25
CA ILE A 96 8.21 12.90 -1.11
C ILE A 96 6.72 13.24 -1.10
N LEU A 97 6.40 14.54 -1.13
CA LEU A 97 5.02 15.01 -1.32
C LEU A 97 4.44 14.32 -2.57
N PRO A 98 3.17 13.89 -2.55
CA PRO A 98 2.52 13.40 -3.76
C PRO A 98 2.64 14.48 -4.85
N GLU A 99 2.97 14.06 -6.07
CA GLU A 99 3.07 15.02 -7.18
C GLU A 99 1.76 15.82 -7.27
N PRO A 100 1.85 17.15 -7.34
CA PRO A 100 0.65 17.99 -7.40
C PRO A 100 -0.15 17.58 -8.62
N LYS A 101 -1.46 17.34 -8.42
CA LYS A 101 -2.35 16.89 -9.49
C LYS A 101 -2.29 17.89 -10.64
N LEU A 102 -2.39 17.43 -11.89
CA LEU A 102 -2.32 18.31 -13.07
C LEU A 102 -3.29 19.52 -12.96
N PHE A 103 -4.45 19.31 -12.34
CA PHE A 103 -5.43 20.36 -12.05
C PHE A 103 -4.95 21.43 -11.05
N GLU A 104 -4.12 21.07 -10.06
CA GLU A 104 -3.49 22.03 -9.15
C GLU A 104 -2.41 22.85 -9.87
N LYS A 105 -1.66 22.25 -10.81
CA LYS A 105 -0.73 23.00 -11.67
C LYS A 105 -1.48 24.00 -12.57
N CYS A 106 -2.61 23.59 -13.16
CA CYS A 106 -3.45 24.47 -13.98
C CYS A 106 -4.13 25.59 -13.18
N SER A 107 -4.31 25.42 -11.86
CA SER A 107 -4.94 26.45 -11.02
C SER A 107 -4.19 27.79 -11.02
N LYS A 108 -2.85 27.76 -11.18
CA LYS A 108 -2.01 28.96 -11.26
C LYS A 108 -2.31 29.86 -12.45
N TYR A 109 -2.88 29.30 -13.52
CA TYR A 109 -3.17 30.03 -14.76
C TYR A 109 -4.61 30.54 -14.85
N LYS A 110 -5.48 30.18 -13.89
CA LYS A 110 -6.90 30.59 -13.88
C LYS A 110 -7.10 32.09 -13.95
N ASN A 111 -6.33 32.84 -13.14
CA ASN A 111 -6.46 34.31 -13.08
C ASN A 111 -5.97 34.98 -14.37
N SER A 112 -4.91 34.44 -14.99
CA SER A 112 -4.39 34.96 -16.26
C SER A 112 -5.38 34.73 -17.41
N ILE A 113 -6.00 33.54 -17.46
CA ILE A 113 -7.02 33.20 -18.46
C ILE A 113 -8.28 34.05 -18.24
N ALA A 114 -8.71 34.27 -17.00
CA ALA A 114 -9.87 35.11 -16.69
C ALA A 114 -9.68 36.56 -17.16
N ASN A 115 -8.50 37.13 -16.90
CA ASN A 115 -8.18 38.49 -17.36
C ASN A 115 -8.12 38.58 -18.89
N ALA A 116 -7.53 37.59 -19.56
CA ALA A 116 -7.51 37.53 -21.02
C ALA A 116 -8.93 37.40 -21.61
N ALA A 117 -9.77 36.54 -21.02
CA ALA A 117 -11.16 36.37 -21.42
C ALA A 117 -11.95 37.68 -21.27
N ALA A 118 -11.79 38.40 -20.15
CA ALA A 118 -12.42 39.70 -19.95
C ALA A 118 -12.03 40.71 -21.03
N CYS A 119 -10.74 40.81 -21.38
CA CYS A 119 -10.26 41.68 -22.45
C CYS A 119 -10.85 41.29 -23.81
N ILE A 120 -10.91 39.99 -24.13
CA ILE A 120 -11.52 39.49 -25.37
C ILE A 120 -13.01 39.84 -25.41
N THR A 121 -13.74 39.65 -24.31
CA THR A 121 -15.16 40.02 -24.22
C THR A 121 -15.37 41.52 -24.45
N ILE A 122 -14.55 42.39 -23.85
CA ILE A 122 -14.62 43.84 -24.09
C ILE A 122 -14.40 44.17 -25.57
N LEU A 123 -13.39 43.57 -26.19
CA LEU A 123 -13.12 43.76 -27.63
C LEU A 123 -14.27 43.26 -28.52
N PHE A 124 -14.90 42.14 -28.15
CA PHE A 124 -16.08 41.64 -28.86
C PHE A 124 -17.27 42.59 -28.70
N LEU A 125 -17.56 43.09 -27.49
CA LEU A 125 -18.63 44.06 -27.24
C LEU A 125 -18.42 45.36 -28.01
N MET A 126 -17.18 45.82 -28.13
CA MET A 126 -16.83 46.97 -28.97
C MET A 126 -17.04 46.66 -30.45
N LYS A 127 -16.62 45.49 -30.93
CA LYS A 127 -16.71 45.13 -32.36
C LYS A 127 -18.14 44.82 -32.83
N THR A 128 -18.98 44.28 -31.96
CA THR A 128 -20.40 44.04 -32.25
C THR A 128 -21.26 45.30 -32.11
N GLY A 129 -20.65 46.43 -31.69
CA GLY A 129 -21.34 47.71 -31.63
C GLY A 129 -22.46 47.75 -30.60
N ILE A 130 -22.48 46.84 -29.61
CA ILE A 130 -23.55 46.77 -28.60
C ILE A 130 -23.66 48.09 -27.85
N PHE A 131 -22.53 48.76 -27.58
CA PHE A 131 -22.53 50.11 -26.99
C PHE A 131 -23.21 51.15 -27.87
N SER A 132 -22.92 51.17 -29.19
CA SER A 132 -23.61 52.08 -30.13
C SER A 132 -25.11 51.78 -30.28
N SER A 133 -25.50 50.52 -30.12
CA SER A 133 -26.90 50.11 -30.12
C SER A 133 -27.61 50.55 -28.84
N MET A 134 -26.93 50.51 -27.70
CA MET A 134 -27.45 50.96 -26.41
C MET A 134 -27.72 52.47 -26.40
N ASP A 135 -26.81 53.28 -26.93
CA ASP A 135 -27.01 54.73 -27.09
C ASP A 135 -28.18 55.04 -28.04
N LYS A 136 -28.34 54.23 -29.08
CA LYS A 136 -29.46 54.35 -30.01
C LYS A 136 -30.79 53.97 -29.35
N PHE A 137 -30.85 52.90 -28.57
CA PHE A 137 -32.04 52.54 -27.80
C PHE A 137 -32.39 53.57 -26.73
N GLN A 138 -31.40 54.15 -26.06
CA GLN A 138 -31.62 55.19 -25.08
C GLN A 138 -32.18 56.47 -25.72
N SER A 139 -31.61 56.91 -26.84
CA SER A 139 -32.07 58.11 -27.54
C SER A 139 -33.42 57.90 -28.24
N GLU A 140 -33.69 56.72 -28.82
CA GLU A 140 -35.00 56.39 -29.38
C GLU A 140 -36.06 56.22 -28.27
N GLY A 141 -35.71 55.61 -27.14
CA GLY A 141 -36.58 55.51 -25.98
C GLY A 141 -36.94 56.89 -25.41
N GLN A 142 -35.97 57.77 -25.23
CA GLN A 142 -36.21 59.15 -24.79
C GLN A 142 -37.12 59.91 -25.76
N LYS A 143 -36.94 59.72 -27.08
CA LYS A 143 -37.81 60.34 -28.09
C LYS A 143 -39.25 59.84 -28.01
N VAL A 144 -39.47 58.54 -27.85
CA VAL A 144 -40.81 57.96 -27.74
C VAL A 144 -41.50 58.43 -26.45
N VAL A 145 -40.78 58.46 -25.33
CA VAL A 145 -41.32 58.97 -24.06
C VAL A 145 -41.65 60.45 -24.19
N LYS A 146 -40.76 61.27 -24.78
CA LYS A 146 -41.02 62.69 -25.03
C LYS A 146 -42.27 62.89 -25.89
N GLN A 147 -42.42 62.14 -26.98
CA GLN A 147 -43.61 62.19 -27.84
C GLN A 147 -44.90 61.82 -27.09
N TYR A 148 -44.85 60.82 -26.21
CA TYR A 148 -45.98 60.46 -25.35
C TYR A 148 -46.39 61.63 -24.43
N TYR A 149 -45.42 62.29 -23.79
CA TYR A 149 -45.70 63.45 -22.92
C TYR A 149 -46.18 64.67 -23.71
N VAL A 150 -45.62 64.95 -24.89
CA VAL A 150 -46.09 66.01 -25.79
C VAL A 150 -47.55 65.79 -26.17
N ALA A 151 -47.93 64.55 -26.52
CA ALA A 151 -49.30 64.20 -26.88
C ALA A 151 -50.30 64.33 -25.72
N GLN A 152 -49.84 64.17 -24.47
CA GLN A 152 -50.71 64.14 -23.29
C GLN A 152 -50.79 65.48 -22.55
N VAL A 153 -49.71 66.28 -22.54
CA VAL A 153 -49.54 67.46 -21.68
C VAL A 153 -49.21 68.74 -22.48
N GLY A 154 -48.96 68.63 -23.78
CA GLY A 154 -48.58 69.75 -24.65
C GLY A 154 -47.06 69.95 -24.76
N GLU A 155 -46.64 70.61 -25.83
CA GLU A 155 -45.24 70.68 -26.26
C GLU A 155 -44.35 71.49 -25.29
N GLU A 156 -44.86 72.61 -24.75
CA GLU A 156 -44.09 73.47 -23.84
C GLU A 156 -43.69 72.78 -22.53
N LEU A 157 -44.61 72.03 -21.90
CA LEU A 157 -44.34 71.38 -20.61
C LEU A 157 -43.44 70.14 -20.77
N ALA A 158 -43.58 69.43 -21.89
CA ALA A 158 -42.71 68.29 -22.20
C ALA A 158 -41.28 68.76 -22.50
N ASP A 159 -41.10 69.89 -23.18
CA ASP A 159 -39.77 70.43 -23.43
C ASP A 159 -39.06 70.85 -22.14
N GLU A 160 -39.74 71.46 -21.17
CA GLU A 160 -39.15 71.83 -19.87
C GLU A 160 -38.65 70.62 -19.06
N ILE A 161 -39.37 69.49 -19.10
CA ILE A 161 -39.01 68.25 -18.38
C ILE A 161 -37.78 67.55 -18.98
N PHE A 162 -37.61 67.60 -20.31
CA PHE A 162 -36.54 66.89 -21.01
C PHE A 162 -35.36 67.78 -21.43
N SER A 163 -35.38 69.08 -21.09
CA SER A 163 -34.30 70.05 -21.39
C SER A 163 -33.43 70.45 -20.18
N ALA A 164 -33.73 69.90 -18.99
CA ALA A 164 -32.87 69.95 -17.79
C ALA A 164 -31.83 68.83 -17.78
#